data_AF-A0A1H0Q6U1-F1
#
_entry.id   AF-A0A1H0Q6U1-F1
#
_cell.length_a   1.000
_cell.length_b   1.000
_cell.length_c   1.000
_cell.angle_alpha   90.00
_cell.angle_beta   90.00
_cell.angle_gamma   90.00
#
_symmetry.space_group_name_H-M   'P 1'
#
loop_
_entity.id
_entity.type
_entity.pdbx_description
1 polymer ?
#
loop_
_entity_poly.entity_id
_entity_poly.type
_entity_poly.pdbx_seq_one_letter_code
_entity_poly.pdbx_strand_id
1 'polypeptide(L)'
;MSEPLSTRPTAHARVVFDTFRSARDPRLSAWLLFRSYLLPELAASQLALMESPTAAGALAPIGVFGVWRLLATNNRELARCATVFASPSVAVDAARVEQSRADQMQVSTVRGPVATKHAWVLRRGDRPIATAARWYESAGEASAAGRAAVAVFRSADVVEGVSIGSASGRRSRVSAQPA
;
A
#
# COMPACT_ATOMS: atom_id res chain seq x y z
N MET A 1 -35.16 -9.13 -31.75
CA MET A 1 -34.43 -7.92 -31.30
C MET A 1 -33.64 -8.32 -30.07
N SER A 2 -32.33 -8.53 -30.22
CA SER A 2 -31.47 -8.99 -29.13
C SER A 2 -30.76 -7.78 -28.53
N GLU A 3 -30.95 -7.54 -27.23
CA GLU A 3 -30.22 -6.51 -26.48
C GLU A 3 -28.70 -6.75 -26.60
N PRO A 4 -27.89 -5.72 -26.87
CA PRO A 4 -26.45 -5.86 -26.79
C PRO A 4 -26.06 -6.12 -25.33
N LEU A 5 -25.39 -7.24 -25.09
CA LEU A 5 -24.78 -7.59 -23.81
C LEU A 5 -23.93 -6.41 -23.35
N SER A 6 -24.33 -5.81 -22.22
CA SER A 6 -23.60 -4.72 -21.58
C SER A 6 -22.12 -5.11 -21.48
N THR A 7 -21.26 -4.35 -22.17
CA THR A 7 -19.81 -4.55 -22.17
C THR A 7 -19.34 -4.50 -20.73
N ARG A 8 -19.02 -5.69 -20.17
CA ARG A 8 -18.50 -5.80 -18.81
C ARG A 8 -17.25 -4.90 -18.73
N PRO A 9 -17.17 -3.95 -17.79
CA PRO A 9 -16.00 -3.08 -17.69
C PRO A 9 -14.74 -3.95 -17.65
N THR A 10 -13.77 -3.68 -18.52
CA THR A 10 -12.48 -4.36 -18.48
C THR A 10 -11.94 -4.20 -17.07
N ALA A 11 -11.65 -5.30 -16.39
CA ALA A 11 -11.18 -5.24 -15.01
C ALA A 11 -9.77 -4.64 -15.01
N HIS A 12 -9.63 -3.39 -14.57
CA HIS A 12 -8.35 -2.72 -14.39
C HIS A 12 -7.75 -3.04 -13.02
N ALA A 13 -6.41 -3.04 -12.97
CA ALA A 13 -5.72 -3.02 -11.69
C ALA A 13 -5.98 -1.68 -11.00
N ARG A 14 -5.93 -1.65 -9.67
CA ARG A 14 -6.35 -0.47 -8.90
C ARG A 14 -5.40 -0.15 -7.78
N VAL A 15 -5.15 1.13 -7.59
CA VAL A 15 -4.60 1.66 -6.35
C VAL A 15 -5.78 2.03 -5.45
N VAL A 16 -5.87 1.40 -4.29
CA VAL A 16 -6.93 1.64 -3.31
C VAL A 16 -6.33 2.09 -1.98
N PHE A 17 -7.10 2.86 -1.23
CA PHE A 17 -6.64 3.44 0.02
C PHE A 17 -7.34 2.76 1.18
N ASP A 18 -6.56 2.20 2.10
CA ASP A 18 -7.07 1.69 3.37
C ASP A 18 -6.81 2.72 4.47
N THR A 19 -7.76 2.82 5.41
CA THR A 19 -7.54 3.50 6.68
C THR A 19 -7.48 2.53 7.84
N PHE A 20 -6.67 2.88 8.83
CA PHE A 20 -6.60 2.22 10.12
C PHE A 20 -7.37 3.01 11.16
N ARG A 21 -7.89 2.31 12.17
CA ARG A 21 -8.74 2.97 13.18
C ARG A 21 -7.96 3.82 14.18
N SER A 22 -6.72 3.43 14.46
CA SER A 22 -5.83 4.14 15.37
C SER A 22 -4.39 3.70 15.14
N ALA A 23 -3.44 4.39 15.80
CA ALA A 23 -2.05 3.98 15.84
C ALA A 23 -1.83 2.58 16.44
N ARG A 24 -2.81 2.06 17.20
CA ARG A 24 -2.78 0.73 17.83
C ARG A 24 -3.60 -0.32 17.07
N ASP A 25 -4.00 -0.04 15.82
CA ASP A 25 -4.72 -1.03 15.00
C ASP A 25 -3.85 -2.28 14.79
N PRO A 26 -4.34 -3.50 15.10
CA PRO A 26 -3.55 -4.72 14.93
C PRO A 26 -3.10 -4.96 13.48
N ARG A 27 -3.89 -4.52 12.49
CA ARG A 27 -3.54 -4.66 11.07
C ARG A 27 -2.45 -3.67 10.66
N LEU A 28 -2.45 -2.47 11.24
CA LEU A 28 -1.35 -1.52 11.09
C LEU A 28 -0.09 -2.12 11.68
N SER A 29 -0.17 -2.62 12.92
CA SER A 29 0.97 -3.22 13.64
C SER A 29 1.57 -4.40 12.87
N ALA A 30 0.74 -5.33 12.39
CA ALA A 30 1.21 -6.48 11.59
C ALA A 30 1.90 -6.06 10.29
N TRP A 31 1.38 -5.03 9.62
CA TRP A 31 2.00 -4.51 8.41
C TRP A 31 3.31 -3.76 8.71
N LEU A 32 3.36 -2.94 9.76
CA LEU A 32 4.59 -2.25 10.16
C LEU A 32 5.70 -3.23 10.53
N LEU A 33 5.36 -4.34 11.20
CA LEU A 33 6.29 -5.43 11.46
C LEU A 33 6.79 -6.09 10.16
N PHE A 34 5.90 -6.39 9.21
CA PHE A 34 6.33 -6.91 7.92
C PHE A 34 7.25 -5.91 7.19
N ARG A 35 6.90 -4.62 7.21
CA ARG A 35 7.66 -3.54 6.58
C ARG A 35 9.05 -3.38 7.20
N SER A 36 9.22 -3.55 8.52
CA SER A 36 10.52 -3.37 9.18
C SER A 36 11.56 -4.39 8.71
N TYR A 37 11.15 -5.60 8.30
CA TYR A 37 12.06 -6.56 7.66
C TYR A 37 12.54 -6.11 6.27
N LEU A 38 11.76 -5.27 5.59
CA LEU A 38 12.04 -4.85 4.22
C LEU A 38 12.73 -3.49 4.13
N LEU A 39 12.38 -2.60 5.07
CA LEU A 39 12.76 -1.21 5.15
C LEU A 39 13.14 -0.87 6.61
N PRO A 40 14.21 -1.47 7.15
CA PRO A 40 14.65 -1.21 8.52
C PRO A 40 14.94 0.28 8.78
N GLU A 41 15.38 1.03 7.76
CA GLU A 41 15.60 2.46 7.81
C GLU A 41 14.33 3.27 8.16
N LEU A 42 13.15 2.77 7.78
CA LEU A 42 11.88 3.40 8.12
C LEU A 42 11.33 2.95 9.49
N ALA A 43 11.87 1.87 10.06
CA ALA A 43 11.40 1.34 11.34
C ALA A 43 11.79 2.28 12.50
N ALA A 44 13.02 2.80 12.51
CA ALA A 44 13.49 3.73 13.53
C ALA A 44 12.67 5.03 13.56
N SER A 45 12.40 5.59 12.38
CA SER A 45 11.57 6.82 12.24
C SER A 45 10.13 6.60 12.71
N GLN A 46 9.58 5.40 12.48
CA GLN A 46 8.23 5.03 12.92
C GLN A 46 8.14 4.91 14.46
N LEU A 47 9.14 4.29 15.11
CA LEU A 47 9.20 4.16 16.56
C LEU A 47 9.24 5.54 17.24
N ALA A 48 10.11 6.43 16.76
CA ALA A 48 10.21 7.80 17.27
C ALA A 48 8.88 8.58 17.14
N LEU A 49 8.14 8.37 16.04
CA LEU A 49 6.81 8.97 15.84
C LEU A 49 5.76 8.40 16.80
N MET A 50 5.84 7.11 17.13
CA MET A 50 4.91 6.43 18.04
C MET A 50 5.17 6.71 19.52
N GLU A 51 6.42 6.98 19.91
CA GLU A 51 6.83 7.29 21.29
C GLU A 51 6.64 8.76 21.68
N SER A 52 6.44 9.65 20.69
CA SER A 52 6.23 11.08 20.96
C SER A 52 4.92 11.32 21.75
N PRO A 53 4.97 11.92 22.96
CA PRO A 53 3.78 12.17 23.79
C PRO A 53 2.72 13.05 23.10
N THR A 54 3.18 13.94 22.22
CA THR A 54 2.34 14.76 21.34
C THR A 54 1.60 13.96 20.27
N ALA A 55 2.09 12.79 19.86
CA ALA A 55 1.37 11.88 18.96
C ALA A 55 0.29 11.05 19.68
N ALA A 56 0.42 10.88 21.01
CA ALA A 56 -0.63 10.29 21.84
C ALA A 56 -1.79 11.26 22.14
N GLY A 57 -1.50 12.57 22.16
CA GLY A 57 -2.48 13.65 22.39
C GLY A 57 -3.03 14.32 21.13
N ALA A 58 -2.27 14.31 20.02
CA ALA A 58 -2.81 14.61 18.71
C ALA A 58 -3.57 13.38 18.22
N LEU A 59 -4.84 13.29 18.62
CA LEU A 59 -5.84 12.56 17.87
C LEU A 59 -5.77 13.06 16.42
N ALA A 60 -4.92 12.47 15.58
CA ALA A 60 -5.31 12.29 14.19
C ALA A 60 -6.71 11.66 14.31
N PRO A 61 -7.77 12.33 13.82
CA PRO A 61 -9.12 11.87 14.05
C PRO A 61 -9.19 10.37 13.72
N ILE A 62 -9.89 9.60 14.55
CA ILE A 62 -10.06 8.17 14.35
C ILE A 62 -10.49 7.96 12.87
N GLY A 63 -9.59 7.42 12.03
CA GLY A 63 -9.81 7.27 10.58
C GLY A 63 -8.82 7.95 9.61
N VAL A 64 -7.79 8.69 10.06
CA VAL A 64 -6.97 9.55 9.15
C VAL A 64 -5.53 9.06 8.93
N PHE A 65 -5.30 7.76 8.69
CA PHE A 65 -4.01 7.28 8.17
C PHE A 65 -4.20 6.43 6.93
N GLY A 66 -3.76 6.94 5.78
CA GLY A 66 -3.89 6.29 4.49
C GLY A 66 -2.68 5.43 4.16
N VAL A 67 -2.93 4.19 3.78
CA VAL A 67 -1.94 3.36 3.09
C VAL A 67 -2.56 2.92 1.79
N TRP A 68 -1.86 3.15 0.68
CA TRP A 68 -2.31 2.67 -0.60
C TRP A 68 -1.83 1.26 -0.86
N ARG A 69 -2.70 0.47 -1.50
CA ARG A 69 -2.46 -0.90 -1.91
C ARG A 69 -2.69 -1.01 -3.39
N LEU A 70 -1.81 -1.74 -4.06
CA LEU A 70 -1.95 -2.10 -5.45
C LEU A 70 -2.67 -3.45 -5.54
N LEU A 71 -3.81 -3.47 -6.18
CA LEU A 71 -4.60 -4.67 -6.44
C LEU A 71 -4.52 -5.02 -7.92
N ALA A 72 -4.26 -6.29 -8.21
CA ALA A 72 -4.45 -6.85 -9.54
C ALA A 72 -5.95 -6.85 -9.93
N THR A 73 -6.22 -7.14 -11.20
CA THR A 73 -7.57 -7.23 -11.78
C THR A 73 -8.47 -8.26 -11.07
N ASN A 74 -7.88 -9.32 -10.50
CA ASN A 74 -8.56 -10.34 -9.69
C ASN A 74 -8.61 -10.00 -8.18
N ASN A 75 -8.39 -8.74 -7.80
CA ASN A 75 -8.34 -8.25 -6.42
C ASN A 75 -7.20 -8.81 -5.54
N ARG A 76 -6.25 -9.55 -6.12
CA ARG A 76 -5.05 -9.98 -5.40
C ARG A 76 -4.18 -8.78 -5.08
N GLU A 77 -3.83 -8.60 -3.81
CA GLU A 77 -2.88 -7.57 -3.39
C GLU A 77 -1.48 -7.91 -3.93
N LEU A 78 -0.89 -6.96 -4.65
CA LEU A 78 0.45 -7.06 -5.22
C LEU A 78 1.46 -6.31 -4.38
N ALA A 79 1.11 -5.08 -3.97
CA ALA A 79 2.01 -4.16 -3.29
C ALA A 79 1.27 -3.31 -2.27
N ARG A 80 2.04 -2.76 -1.34
CA ARG A 80 1.59 -1.76 -0.38
C ARG A 80 2.61 -0.65 -0.27
N CYS A 81 2.16 0.60 -0.16
CA CYS A 81 3.09 1.73 -0.07
C CYS A 81 3.99 1.63 1.15
N ALA A 82 5.20 2.18 1.06
CA ALA A 82 6.14 2.18 2.18
C ALA A 82 5.74 3.19 3.26
N THR A 83 5.20 4.34 2.86
CA THR A 83 4.85 5.46 3.74
C THR A 83 3.47 5.30 4.37
N VAL A 84 3.30 5.74 5.61
CA VAL A 84 1.97 5.98 6.21
C VAL A 84 1.62 7.44 5.99
N PHE A 85 0.49 7.72 5.33
CA PHE A 85 0.08 9.09 5.05
C PHE A 85 -0.85 9.62 6.13
N ALA A 86 -0.72 10.90 6.46
CA ALA A 86 -1.55 11.59 7.44
C ALA A 86 -2.98 11.88 6.96
N SER A 87 -3.30 11.59 5.69
CA SER A 87 -4.68 11.59 5.18
C SER A 87 -4.81 10.75 3.91
N PRO A 88 -6.04 10.30 3.56
CA PRO A 88 -6.28 9.62 2.30
C PRO A 88 -6.03 10.51 1.07
N SER A 89 -6.35 11.81 1.11
CA SER A 89 -6.09 12.73 -0.02
C SER A 89 -4.59 12.86 -0.31
N VAL A 90 -3.77 13.04 0.72
CA VAL A 90 -2.31 13.08 0.59
C VAL A 90 -1.77 11.75 0.02
N ALA A 91 -2.37 10.63 0.42
CA ALA A 91 -1.99 9.32 -0.14
C ALA A 91 -2.34 9.21 -1.63
N VAL A 92 -3.50 9.72 -2.05
CA VAL A 92 -3.93 9.75 -3.46
C VAL A 92 -2.98 10.58 -4.31
N ASP A 93 -2.68 11.80 -3.87
CA ASP A 93 -1.76 12.70 -4.58
C ASP A 93 -0.36 12.10 -4.66
N ALA A 94 0.14 11.52 -3.57
CA ALA A 94 1.41 10.82 -3.56
C ALA A 94 1.42 9.63 -4.52
N ALA A 95 0.35 8.83 -4.56
CA ALA A 95 0.25 7.70 -5.49
C ALA A 95 0.28 8.16 -6.95
N ARG A 96 -0.42 9.26 -7.30
CA ARG A 96 -0.43 9.84 -8.65
C ARG A 96 0.95 10.36 -9.06
N VAL A 97 1.61 11.11 -8.18
CA VAL A 97 2.96 11.64 -8.42
C VAL A 97 3.98 10.51 -8.60
N GLU A 98 3.88 9.45 -7.80
CA GLU A 98 4.77 8.31 -7.97
C GLU A 98 4.42 7.49 -9.22
N GLN A 99 3.14 7.35 -9.58
CA GLN A 99 2.72 6.68 -10.81
C GLN A 99 3.26 7.38 -12.07
N SER A 100 3.25 8.73 -12.11
CA SER A 100 3.83 9.49 -13.22
C SER A 100 5.36 9.37 -13.34
N ARG A 101 6.01 8.78 -12.33
CA ARG A 101 7.46 8.56 -12.26
C ARG A 101 7.82 7.07 -12.20
N ALA A 102 6.89 6.19 -12.56
CA ALA A 102 7.08 4.74 -12.49
C ALA A 102 8.33 4.26 -13.27
N ASP A 103 8.70 4.96 -14.35
CA ASP A 103 9.86 4.63 -15.19
C ASP A 103 11.21 4.84 -14.49
N GLN A 104 11.22 5.62 -13.41
CA GLN A 104 12.41 5.89 -12.61
C GLN A 104 12.56 4.91 -11.43
N MET A 105 11.64 3.95 -11.31
CA MET A 105 11.59 3.06 -10.16
C MET A 105 12.39 1.78 -10.39
N GLN A 106 13.00 1.29 -9.32
CA GLN A 106 13.83 0.10 -9.29
C GLN A 106 13.31 -0.89 -8.26
N VAL A 107 13.26 -2.16 -8.65
CA VAL A 107 12.87 -3.28 -7.80
C VAL A 107 14.12 -3.97 -7.28
N SER A 108 14.21 -4.14 -5.98
CA SER A 108 15.27 -4.91 -5.31
C SER A 108 14.66 -6.05 -4.50
N THR A 109 15.30 -7.21 -4.48
CA THR A 109 14.87 -8.33 -3.65
C THR A 109 15.47 -8.26 -2.26
N VAL A 110 14.68 -8.55 -1.24
CA VAL A 110 15.10 -8.58 0.16
C VAL A 110 14.93 -10.00 0.70
N ARG A 111 15.91 -10.46 1.49
CA ARG A 111 15.82 -11.74 2.22
C ARG A 111 14.99 -11.52 3.48
N GLY A 112 14.06 -12.42 3.73
CA GLY A 112 13.20 -12.40 4.91
C GLY A 112 13.89 -12.95 6.16
N PRO A 113 13.14 -13.05 7.27
CA PRO A 113 13.66 -13.48 8.56
C PRO A 113 14.13 -14.95 8.59
N VAL A 114 13.68 -15.76 7.63
CA VAL A 114 14.13 -17.14 7.44
C VAL A 114 14.64 -17.33 6.01
N ALA A 115 15.59 -18.25 5.82
CA ALA A 115 16.35 -18.40 4.57
C ALA A 115 15.49 -18.63 3.32
N THR A 116 14.31 -19.22 3.48
CA THR A 116 13.38 -19.55 2.38
C THR A 116 12.41 -18.43 2.03
N LYS A 117 12.40 -17.32 2.77
CA LYS A 117 11.47 -16.22 2.52
C LYS A 117 12.18 -15.07 1.84
N HIS A 118 11.59 -14.60 0.75
CA HIS A 118 12.06 -13.47 -0.03
C HIS A 118 10.92 -12.49 -0.25
N ALA A 119 11.24 -11.22 -0.39
CA ALA A 119 10.30 -10.18 -0.76
C ALA A 119 11.00 -9.21 -1.69
N TRP A 120 10.30 -8.13 -2.04
CA TRP A 120 10.86 -7.09 -2.86
C TRP A 120 10.45 -5.71 -2.34
N VAL A 121 11.28 -4.73 -2.67
CA VAL A 121 11.04 -3.32 -2.40
C VAL A 121 11.17 -2.55 -3.70
N LEU A 122 10.26 -1.61 -3.89
CA LEU A 122 10.27 -0.63 -4.96
C LEU A 122 10.79 0.70 -4.43
N ARG A 123 11.85 1.21 -5.04
CA ARG A 123 12.45 2.52 -4.72
C ARG A 123 12.53 3.41 -5.95
N ARG A 124 12.58 4.72 -5.72
CA ARG A 124 12.97 5.73 -6.71
C ARG A 124 14.16 6.50 -6.15
N GLY A 125 15.36 6.22 -6.66
CA GLY A 125 16.59 6.56 -5.94
C GLY A 125 16.60 5.90 -4.57
N ASP A 126 16.93 6.65 -3.53
CA ASP A 126 16.94 6.15 -2.14
C ASP A 126 15.56 6.13 -1.49
N ARG A 127 14.53 6.71 -2.13
CA ARG A 127 13.19 6.83 -1.55
C ARG A 127 12.41 5.52 -1.70
N PRO A 128 11.98 4.87 -0.59
CA PRO A 128 11.06 3.74 -0.66
C PRO A 128 9.66 4.17 -1.10
N ILE A 129 9.13 3.51 -2.12
CA ILE A 129 7.79 3.78 -2.66
C ILE A 129 6.80 2.73 -2.17
N ALA A 130 7.13 1.46 -2.35
CA ALA A 130 6.26 0.34 -2.02
C ALA A 130 7.05 -0.92 -1.68
N THR A 131 6.39 -1.86 -1.01
CA THR A 131 6.91 -3.18 -0.73
C THR A 131 5.98 -4.25 -1.28
N ALA A 132 6.50 -5.47 -1.39
CA ALA A 132 5.68 -6.66 -1.54
C ALA A 132 4.57 -6.71 -0.49
N ALA A 133 3.45 -7.34 -0.83
CA ALA A 133 2.37 -7.60 0.13
C ALA A 133 2.53 -8.94 0.88
N ARG A 134 3.55 -9.73 0.56
CA ARG A 134 3.83 -11.06 1.13
C ARG A 134 5.29 -11.47 0.94
N TRP A 135 5.64 -12.57 1.59
CA TRP A 135 6.83 -13.35 1.29
C TRP A 135 6.61 -14.30 0.09
N TYR A 136 7.70 -14.62 -0.59
CA TYR A 136 7.85 -15.54 -1.71
C TYR A 136 8.88 -16.62 -1.34
N GLU A 137 8.84 -17.77 -2.01
CA GLU A 137 9.73 -18.90 -1.69
C GLU A 137 11.11 -18.78 -2.33
N SER A 138 11.28 -17.89 -3.30
CA SER A 138 12.58 -17.62 -3.93
C SER A 138 12.80 -16.15 -4.28
N ALA A 139 14.07 -15.77 -4.37
CA ALA A 139 14.47 -14.44 -4.84
C ALA A 139 14.00 -14.17 -6.29
N GLY A 140 14.03 -15.20 -7.16
CA GLY A 140 13.57 -15.10 -8.54
C GLY A 140 12.08 -14.76 -8.63
N GLU A 141 11.24 -15.44 -7.86
CA GLU A 141 9.80 -15.15 -7.76
C GLU A 141 9.54 -13.75 -7.21
N ALA A 142 10.24 -13.35 -6.15
CA ALA A 142 10.11 -12.01 -5.58
C ALA A 142 10.48 -10.93 -6.61
N SER A 143 11.58 -11.12 -7.33
CA SER A 143 12.05 -10.21 -8.39
C SER A 143 11.04 -10.09 -9.53
N ALA A 144 10.54 -11.22 -10.03
CA ALA A 144 9.53 -11.26 -11.09
C ALA A 144 8.22 -10.60 -10.65
N ALA A 145 7.77 -10.89 -9.43
CA ALA A 145 6.56 -10.29 -8.88
C ALA A 145 6.70 -8.77 -8.68
N GLY A 146 7.86 -8.29 -8.25
CA GLY A 146 8.13 -6.85 -8.13
C GLY A 146 8.11 -6.14 -9.48
N ARG A 147 8.76 -6.69 -10.52
CA ARG A 147 8.69 -6.12 -11.88
C ARG A 147 7.25 -6.08 -12.41
N ALA A 148 6.51 -7.17 -12.21
CA ALA A 148 5.09 -7.21 -12.58
C ALA A 148 4.27 -6.16 -11.82
N ALA A 149 4.54 -5.96 -10.53
CA ALA A 149 3.88 -4.93 -9.74
C ALA A 149 4.16 -3.51 -10.26
N VAL A 150 5.38 -3.20 -10.70
CA VAL A 150 5.70 -1.89 -11.31
C VAL A 150 4.95 -1.69 -12.62
N ALA A 151 4.94 -2.69 -13.49
CA ALA A 151 4.21 -2.64 -14.76
C ALA A 151 2.70 -2.41 -14.53
N VAL A 152 2.13 -3.10 -13.54
CA VAL A 152 0.73 -2.94 -13.14
C VAL A 152 0.49 -1.57 -12.49
N PHE A 153 1.41 -1.09 -11.66
CA PHE A 153 1.28 0.20 -10.98
C PHE A 153 1.22 1.36 -11.97
N ARG A 154 2.00 1.32 -13.06
CA ARG A 154 2.06 2.38 -14.08
C ARG A 154 0.70 2.72 -14.69
N SER A 155 -0.19 1.74 -14.85
CA SER A 155 -1.49 1.90 -15.50
C SER A 155 -2.70 1.58 -14.61
N ALA A 156 -2.47 1.35 -13.31
CA ALA A 156 -3.55 1.08 -12.38
C ALA A 156 -4.43 2.31 -12.15
N ASP A 157 -5.74 2.11 -12.06
CA ASP A 157 -6.66 3.20 -11.73
C ASP A 157 -6.47 3.62 -10.27
N VAL A 158 -6.18 4.90 -10.04
CA VAL A 158 -6.11 5.47 -8.69
C VAL A 158 -7.52 5.84 -8.25
N VAL A 159 -8.10 5.03 -7.35
CA VAL A 159 -9.49 5.18 -6.91
C VAL A 159 -9.57 6.23 -5.79
N GLU A 160 -10.31 7.32 -6.01
CA GLU A 160 -10.47 8.44 -5.05
C GLU A 160 -11.39 8.12 -3.83
N GLY A 161 -11.46 6.85 -3.44
CA GLY A 161 -12.30 6.36 -2.34
C GLY A 161 -11.49 5.62 -1.29
N VAL A 162 -11.92 5.74 -0.04
CA VAL A 162 -11.23 5.14 1.12
C VAL A 162 -12.00 3.91 1.57
N SER A 163 -11.29 2.81 1.75
CA SER A 163 -11.84 1.60 2.38
C SER A 163 -11.63 1.70 3.89
N ILE A 164 -12.70 2.01 4.62
CA ILE A 164 -12.67 2.08 6.08
C ILE A 164 -12.89 0.68 6.64
N GLY A 165 -11.99 0.21 7.50
CA GLY A 165 -12.17 -1.05 8.21
C GLY A 165 -13.24 -0.95 9.30
N SER A 166 -14.38 -1.63 9.14
CA SER A 166 -15.44 -1.73 10.17
C SER A 166 -15.08 -2.75 11.27
N ALA A 167 -15.72 -2.64 12.44
CA ALA A 167 -15.54 -3.49 13.63
C ALA A 167 -15.55 -4.99 13.34
N SER A 168 -16.40 -5.44 12.41
CA SER A 168 -16.55 -6.84 12.01
C SER A 168 -15.48 -7.35 11.04
N GLY A 169 -14.47 -6.54 10.72
CA GLY A 169 -13.47 -6.84 9.70
C GLY A 169 -13.94 -6.59 8.26
N ARG A 170 -15.25 -6.34 8.06
CA ARG A 170 -15.85 -5.92 6.77
C ARG A 170 -15.36 -4.52 6.41
N ARG A 171 -15.08 -4.25 5.13
CA ARG A 171 -14.61 -2.94 4.67
C ARG A 171 -15.72 -2.25 3.91
N SER A 172 -16.06 -1.04 4.33
CA SER A 172 -17.02 -0.19 3.62
C SER A 172 -16.24 0.90 2.90
N ARG A 173 -16.52 1.09 1.61
CA ARG A 173 -15.97 2.22 0.87
C ARG A 173 -16.75 3.47 1.24
N VAL A 174 -16.04 4.52 1.60
CA VAL A 174 -16.58 5.86 1.78
C VAL A 174 -15.84 6.77 0.82
N SER A 175 -16.59 7.57 0.07
CA SER A 175 -16.03 8.62 -0.79
C SER A 175 -15.18 9.55 0.07
N ALA A 176 -13.97 9.88 -0.36
CA ALA A 176 -13.19 10.93 0.28
C ALA A 176 -13.86 12.28 -0.06
N GLN A 177 -14.91 12.63 0.67
CA GLN A 177 -15.55 13.93 0.46
C GLN A 177 -14.63 14.99 1.08
N PRO A 178 -14.25 16.04 0.32
CA PRO A 178 -13.46 17.13 0.89
C PRO A 178 -14.29 17.84 1.97
N ALA A 179 -13.64 18.16 3.09
CA ALA A 179 -14.19 19.03 4.12
C ALA A 179 -14.19 20.49 3.66
#